data_AF-E8T556-F1
#
_entry.id   AF-E8T556-F1
#
_cell.length_a   1.000
_cell.length_b   1.000
_cell.length_c   1.000
_cell.angle_alpha   90.00
_cell.angle_beta   90.00
_cell.angle_gamma   90.00
#
_symmetry.space_group_name_H-M   'P 1'
#
loop_
_entity.id
_entity.type
_entity.pdbx_description
1 polymer ?
#
loop_
_entity_poly.entity_id
_entity_poly.type
_entity_poly.pdbx_seq_one_letter_code
_entity_poly.pdbx_strand_id
1 'polypeptide(L)'
;MKVKTLALLAGLMVAGSGLAMADQHPVPPSVIAKLPPQQQQCRVCHEKVTPKVYQQWAHSKHAIANVRCFQCHGTFSDFHKVPPITKCMACHYQEVVTMQEKAPNFKCWTCHTPHVFEFHGNGVKNIKNAKEFNPAQY
;
A
#
# COMPACT_ATOMS: atom_id res chain seq x y z
N MET A 1 10.86 -21.14 -63.10
CA MET A 1 12.03 -21.83 -62.52
C MET A 1 12.00 -21.67 -61.01
N LYS A 2 12.25 -22.75 -60.28
CA LYS A 2 12.30 -22.83 -58.81
C LYS A 2 13.61 -22.24 -58.26
N VAL A 3 13.60 -21.90 -56.95
CA VAL A 3 14.66 -21.97 -55.91
C VAL A 3 14.43 -20.77 -54.97
N LYS A 4 13.70 -20.89 -53.84
CA LYS A 4 14.07 -21.43 -52.52
C LYS A 4 15.37 -20.85 -51.93
N THR A 5 15.28 -19.92 -50.97
CA THR A 5 16.05 -20.03 -49.70
C THR A 5 15.40 -19.21 -48.58
N LEU A 6 14.99 -19.91 -47.53
CA LEU A 6 14.73 -19.39 -46.18
C LEU A 6 16.02 -18.75 -45.63
N ALA A 7 15.90 -17.61 -44.94
CA ALA A 7 16.82 -17.24 -43.88
C ALA A 7 16.01 -16.79 -42.65
N LEU A 8 15.74 -17.78 -41.78
CA LEU A 8 15.42 -17.54 -40.38
C LEU A 8 16.62 -16.86 -39.74
N LEU A 9 16.44 -15.68 -39.15
CA LEU A 9 17.24 -15.24 -38.01
C LEU A 9 16.30 -14.66 -36.97
N ALA A 10 15.96 -15.54 -36.03
CA ALA A 10 15.32 -15.22 -34.77
C ALA A 10 16.22 -14.27 -33.97
N GLY A 11 15.92 -12.98 -34.02
CA GLY A 11 16.41 -12.01 -33.05
C GLY A 11 15.62 -12.20 -31.75
N LEU A 12 16.05 -13.13 -30.92
CA LEU A 12 15.57 -13.30 -29.55
C LEU A 12 16.03 -12.09 -28.73
N MET A 13 15.27 -11.00 -28.79
CA MET A 13 15.38 -9.94 -27.81
C MET A 13 14.86 -10.50 -26.48
N VAL A 14 15.79 -10.80 -25.58
CA VAL A 14 15.53 -11.04 -24.16
C VAL A 14 14.98 -9.72 -23.58
N ALA A 15 13.68 -9.53 -23.68
CA ALA A 15 12.97 -8.45 -23.03
C ALA A 15 12.83 -8.78 -21.54
N GLY A 16 13.80 -8.31 -20.76
CA GLY A 16 13.67 -7.84 -19.38
C GLY A 16 12.77 -8.61 -18.41
N SER A 17 13.36 -9.55 -17.67
CA SER A 17 12.77 -10.16 -16.46
C SER A 17 12.72 -9.22 -15.24
N GLY A 18 12.71 -7.90 -15.44
CA GLY A 18 13.02 -6.91 -14.39
C GLY A 18 11.87 -6.42 -13.50
N LEU A 19 10.63 -6.88 -13.69
CA LEU A 19 9.45 -6.24 -13.07
C LEU A 19 8.91 -6.91 -11.81
N ALA A 20 9.37 -8.12 -11.44
CA ALA A 20 8.71 -8.90 -10.39
C ALA A 20 9.20 -8.64 -8.94
N MET A 21 10.28 -7.88 -8.73
CA MET A 21 10.92 -7.75 -7.40
C MET A 21 10.52 -6.50 -6.62
N ALA A 22 9.76 -5.57 -7.22
CA ALA A 22 9.50 -4.26 -6.62
C ALA A 22 8.61 -4.29 -5.36
N ASP A 23 7.76 -5.32 -5.24
CA ASP A 23 6.83 -5.47 -4.12
C ASP A 23 7.38 -6.31 -2.96
N GLN A 24 8.53 -6.98 -3.13
CA GLN A 24 9.07 -7.82 -2.07
C GLN A 24 9.80 -7.00 -1.00
N HIS A 25 9.66 -7.43 0.26
CA HIS A 25 10.44 -6.88 1.37
C HIS A 25 11.88 -7.42 1.31
N PRO A 26 12.92 -6.58 1.45
CA PRO A 26 14.33 -7.01 1.32
C PRO A 26 14.78 -7.99 2.41
N VAL A 27 14.06 -8.03 3.55
CA VAL A 27 14.28 -9.03 4.59
C VAL A 27 13.32 -10.21 4.36
N PRO A 28 13.82 -11.44 4.09
CA PRO A 28 12.97 -12.59 3.83
C PRO A 28 12.10 -12.97 5.03
N PRO A 29 10.86 -13.46 4.82
CA PRO A 29 9.97 -13.89 5.91
C PRO A 29 10.59 -14.95 6.82
N SER A 30 11.42 -15.84 6.27
CA SER A 30 12.11 -16.89 7.01
C SER A 30 13.15 -16.36 8.01
N VAL A 31 13.72 -15.18 7.75
CA VAL A 31 14.63 -14.49 8.68
C VAL A 31 13.81 -13.87 9.82
N ILE A 32 12.70 -13.21 9.47
CA ILE A 32 11.83 -12.54 10.44
C ILE A 32 11.19 -13.54 11.39
N ALA A 33 10.76 -14.71 10.89
CA ALA A 33 10.17 -15.78 11.69
C ALA A 33 11.11 -16.32 12.79
N LYS A 34 12.43 -16.12 12.66
CA LYS A 34 13.43 -16.53 13.65
C LYS A 34 13.70 -15.46 14.71
N LEU A 35 13.19 -14.24 14.54
CA LEU A 35 13.35 -13.17 15.53
C LEU A 35 12.43 -13.40 16.73
N PRO A 36 12.79 -12.87 17.92
CA PRO A 36 11.87 -12.84 19.05
C PRO A 36 10.53 -12.19 18.67
N PRO A 37 9.38 -12.67 19.18
CA PRO A 37 8.05 -12.18 18.77
C PRO A 37 7.89 -10.66 18.81
N GLN A 38 8.50 -9.99 19.79
CA GLN A 38 8.45 -8.54 19.91
C GLN A 38 9.14 -7.83 18.74
N GLN A 39 10.22 -8.41 18.20
CA GLN A 39 10.98 -7.88 17.07
C GLN A 39 10.34 -8.18 15.72
N GLN A 40 9.33 -9.05 15.66
CA GLN A 40 8.58 -9.36 14.44
C GLN A 40 7.56 -8.25 14.08
N GLN A 41 7.40 -7.22 14.91
CA GLN A 41 6.54 -6.10 14.57
C GLN A 41 7.22 -5.18 13.56
N CYS A 42 6.54 -4.83 12.47
CA CYS A 42 7.08 -3.97 11.41
C CYS A 42 7.72 -2.68 12.00
N ARG A 43 7.04 -2.05 12.96
CA ARG A 43 7.49 -0.80 13.59
C ARG A 43 8.86 -0.90 14.28
N VAL A 44 9.23 -2.05 14.83
CA VAL A 44 10.48 -2.19 15.61
C VAL A 44 11.71 -2.01 14.73
N CYS A 45 11.68 -2.56 13.52
CA CYS A 45 12.72 -2.32 12.53
C CYS A 45 12.53 -0.95 11.89
N HIS A 46 11.32 -0.63 11.43
CA HIS A 46 11.08 0.57 10.61
C HIS A 46 11.24 1.90 11.34
N GLU A 47 11.13 1.93 12.66
CA GLU A 47 11.54 3.08 13.48
C GLU A 47 13.03 3.42 13.31
N LYS A 48 13.87 2.42 13.01
CA LYS A 48 15.32 2.57 12.82
C LYS A 48 15.72 2.64 11.35
N VAL A 49 15.20 1.75 10.49
CA VAL A 49 15.62 1.67 9.08
C VAL A 49 14.92 2.67 8.18
N THR A 50 13.70 3.12 8.54
CA THR A 50 12.95 4.11 7.75
C THR A 50 12.30 5.14 8.69
N PRO A 51 13.10 5.87 9.49
CA PRO A 51 12.58 6.70 10.58
C PRO A 51 11.59 7.76 10.09
N LYS A 52 11.82 8.36 8.91
CA LYS A 52 10.89 9.34 8.33
C LYS A 52 9.50 8.76 8.05
N VAL A 53 9.42 7.57 7.46
CA VAL A 53 8.14 6.89 7.16
C VAL A 53 7.44 6.50 8.45
N TYR A 54 8.20 5.95 9.40
CA TYR A 54 7.67 5.62 10.72
C TYR A 54 7.09 6.85 11.42
N GLN A 55 7.78 7.99 11.40
CA GLN A 55 7.31 9.23 12.03
C GLN A 55 6.09 9.83 11.33
N GLN A 56 5.99 9.72 10.01
CA GLN A 56 4.76 10.11 9.29
C GLN A 56 3.56 9.26 9.76
N TRP A 57 3.72 7.94 9.79
CA TRP A 57 2.69 7.04 10.29
C TRP A 57 2.36 7.31 11.76
N ALA A 58 3.37 7.41 12.63
CA ALA A 58 3.20 7.58 14.07
C ALA A 58 2.41 8.84 14.44
N HIS A 59 2.52 9.91 13.64
CA HIS A 59 1.76 11.15 13.81
C HIS A 59 0.42 11.18 13.06
N SER A 60 0.06 10.12 12.34
CA SER A 60 -1.16 10.05 11.54
C SER A 60 -2.40 9.65 12.36
N LYS A 61 -3.58 9.92 11.80
CA LYS A 61 -4.85 9.41 12.36
C LYS A 61 -4.91 7.88 12.34
N HIS A 62 -4.26 7.22 11.38
CA HIS A 62 -4.19 5.77 11.33
C HIS A 62 -3.42 5.18 12.51
N ALA A 63 -2.29 5.77 12.93
CA ALA A 63 -1.59 5.30 14.13
C ALA A 63 -2.44 5.49 15.40
N ILE A 64 -3.11 6.64 15.55
CA ILE A 64 -4.01 6.92 16.67
C ILE A 64 -5.18 5.91 16.71
N ALA A 65 -5.74 5.58 15.54
CA ALA A 65 -6.80 4.58 15.38
C ALA A 65 -6.31 3.13 15.42
N ASN A 66 -5.04 2.88 15.77
CA ASN A 66 -4.41 1.57 15.83
C ASN A 66 -4.36 0.79 14.49
N VAL A 67 -4.48 1.46 13.34
CA VAL A 67 -4.21 0.87 12.03
C VAL A 67 -2.69 0.68 11.88
N ARG A 68 -2.26 -0.58 11.88
CA ARG A 68 -0.87 -1.03 11.75
C ARG A 68 -0.47 -1.18 10.29
N CYS A 69 0.84 -1.14 10.05
CA CYS A 69 1.45 -1.21 8.72
C CYS A 69 0.88 -2.34 7.84
N PHE A 70 0.71 -3.55 8.42
CA PHE A 70 0.27 -4.72 7.68
C PHE A 70 -1.18 -4.67 7.19
N GLN A 71 -2.04 -3.82 7.78
CA GLN A 71 -3.41 -3.63 7.29
C GLN A 71 -3.42 -3.05 5.87
N CYS A 72 -2.44 -2.20 5.55
CA CYS A 72 -2.29 -1.64 4.20
C CYS A 72 -1.29 -2.48 3.38
N HIS A 73 -0.10 -2.71 3.93
CA HIS A 73 1.02 -3.29 3.20
C HIS A 73 1.06 -4.82 3.18
N GLY A 74 0.12 -5.50 3.84
CA GLY A 74 0.15 -6.95 3.94
C GLY A 74 1.11 -7.47 5.00
N THR A 75 1.12 -8.79 5.16
CA THR A 75 1.98 -9.50 6.11
C THR A 75 3.37 -9.74 5.52
N PHE A 76 4.26 -10.45 6.22
CA PHE A 76 5.54 -10.84 5.62
C PHE A 76 5.40 -11.73 4.38
N SER A 77 4.32 -12.51 4.28
CA SER A 77 4.07 -13.39 3.14
C SER A 77 3.36 -12.73 1.95
N ASP A 78 2.62 -11.63 2.16
CA ASP A 78 1.96 -10.84 1.08
C ASP A 78 2.38 -9.38 1.14
N PHE A 79 3.65 -9.10 1.43
CA PHE A 79 4.09 -7.72 1.55
C PHE A 79 3.97 -7.00 0.20
N HIS A 80 3.45 -5.77 0.23
CA HIS A 80 3.45 -4.82 -0.87
C HIS A 80 4.04 -3.50 -0.40
N LYS A 81 5.13 -3.07 -1.05
CA LYS A 81 5.76 -1.79 -0.73
C LYS A 81 4.79 -0.63 -0.95
N VAL A 82 3.99 -0.69 -2.00
CA VAL A 82 2.86 0.22 -2.25
C VAL A 82 1.57 -0.59 -2.11
N PRO A 83 0.68 -0.24 -1.16
CA PRO A 83 -0.49 -1.06 -0.90
C PRO A 83 -1.48 -0.96 -2.06
N PRO A 84 -2.13 -2.08 -2.46
CA PRO A 84 -3.21 -2.01 -3.42
C PRO A 84 -4.39 -1.21 -2.84
N ILE A 85 -5.08 -0.45 -3.70
CA ILE A 85 -6.19 0.43 -3.29
C ILE A 85 -7.33 -0.33 -2.58
N THR A 86 -7.46 -1.63 -2.87
CA THR A 86 -8.45 -2.52 -2.25
C THR A 86 -8.25 -2.66 -0.74
N LYS A 87 -7.02 -2.51 -0.22
CA LYS A 87 -6.77 -2.53 1.23
C LYS A 87 -7.39 -1.32 1.94
N CYS A 88 -7.58 -0.20 1.22
CA CYS A 88 -8.28 0.97 1.74
C CYS A 88 -9.79 0.73 1.85
N MET A 89 -10.37 -0.07 0.94
CA MET A 89 -11.82 -0.29 0.86
C MET A 89 -12.40 -1.02 2.06
N ALA A 90 -11.57 -1.76 2.82
CA ALA A 90 -12.01 -2.41 4.06
C ALA A 90 -12.54 -1.42 5.11
N CYS A 91 -12.09 -0.15 5.07
CA CYS A 91 -12.55 0.90 5.97
C CYS A 91 -13.08 2.15 5.24
N HIS A 92 -12.61 2.42 4.02
CA HIS A 92 -12.86 3.63 3.23
C HIS A 92 -13.50 3.29 1.88
N TYR A 93 -14.53 2.44 1.87
CA TYR A 93 -15.17 2.00 0.64
C TYR A 93 -15.74 3.17 -0.17
N GLN A 94 -16.49 4.07 0.48
CA GLN A 94 -17.18 5.17 -0.19
C GLN A 94 -16.20 6.20 -0.77
N GLU A 95 -15.12 6.50 -0.05
CA GLU A 95 -14.07 7.40 -0.53
C GLU A 95 -13.36 6.81 -1.75
N VAL A 96 -13.08 5.50 -1.75
CA VAL A 96 -12.43 4.83 -2.89
C VAL A 96 -13.34 4.84 -4.11
N VAL A 97 -14.63 4.49 -3.97
CA VAL A 97 -15.60 4.54 -5.08
C VAL A 97 -15.73 5.96 -5.61
N THR A 98 -15.94 6.94 -4.73
CA THR A 98 -16.06 8.36 -5.13
C THR A 98 -14.81 8.86 -5.87
N MET A 99 -13.62 8.49 -5.39
CA MET A 99 -12.35 8.89 -6.02
C MET A 99 -12.17 8.20 -7.37
N GLN A 100 -12.52 6.92 -7.50
CA GLN A 100 -12.48 6.19 -8.77
C GLN A 100 -13.48 6.75 -9.79
N GLU A 101 -14.67 7.17 -9.37
CA GLU A 101 -15.65 7.79 -10.26
C GLU A 101 -15.21 9.18 -10.73
N LYS A 102 -14.72 10.01 -9.80
CA LYS A 102 -14.35 11.41 -10.11
C LYS A 102 -12.96 11.56 -10.71
N ALA A 103 -12.07 10.63 -10.44
CA ALA A 103 -10.66 10.66 -10.84
C ALA A 103 -10.13 9.23 -11.07
N PRO A 104 -10.63 8.49 -12.09
CA PRO A 104 -10.37 7.05 -12.28
C PRO A 104 -8.88 6.67 -12.41
N ASN A 105 -8.05 7.61 -12.86
CA ASN A 105 -6.62 7.38 -13.05
C ASN A 105 -5.77 7.78 -11.83
N PHE A 106 -6.39 8.31 -10.77
CA PHE A 106 -5.68 8.82 -9.61
C PHE A 106 -5.62 7.75 -8.52
N LYS A 107 -4.65 7.90 -7.61
CA LYS A 107 -4.56 7.16 -6.36
C LYS A 107 -4.80 8.13 -5.21
N CYS A 108 -5.09 7.61 -4.02
CA CYS A 108 -5.26 8.45 -2.83
C CYS A 108 -4.05 9.39 -2.65
N TRP A 109 -2.85 8.84 -2.80
CA TRP A 109 -1.61 9.60 -2.63
C TRP A 109 -1.22 10.50 -3.82
N THR A 110 -2.03 10.54 -4.87
CA THR A 110 -1.86 11.57 -5.91
C THR A 110 -2.15 12.96 -5.35
N CYS A 111 -3.07 13.06 -4.39
CA CYS A 111 -3.40 14.31 -3.72
C CYS A 111 -3.04 14.31 -2.23
N HIS A 112 -3.18 13.17 -1.53
CA HIS A 112 -2.91 13.07 -0.10
C HIS A 112 -1.46 12.68 0.19
N THR A 113 -0.86 13.20 1.26
CA THR A 113 0.47 12.75 1.69
C THR A 113 0.40 11.31 2.24
N PRO A 114 1.16 10.35 1.67
CA PRO A 114 1.22 8.98 2.20
C PRO A 114 1.59 8.94 3.68
N HIS A 115 1.04 7.96 4.39
CA HIS A 115 1.27 7.70 5.81
C HIS A 115 0.82 8.81 6.77
N VAL A 116 0.35 9.97 6.30
CA VAL A 116 -0.31 11.00 7.12
C VAL A 116 -1.82 11.00 6.87
N PHE A 117 -2.22 10.85 5.59
CA PHE A 117 -3.60 10.79 5.07
C PHE A 117 -4.54 11.75 5.81
N GLU A 118 -4.37 13.04 5.53
CA GLU A 118 -5.22 14.09 6.08
C GLU A 118 -6.54 14.18 5.31
N PHE A 119 -7.62 14.41 6.04
CA PHE A 119 -8.91 14.74 5.45
C PHE A 119 -8.90 16.21 5.00
N HIS A 120 -9.20 16.47 3.73
CA HIS A 120 -9.46 17.81 3.24
C HIS A 120 -10.67 17.82 2.29
N GLY A 121 -11.51 18.86 2.42
CA GLY A 121 -12.74 19.04 1.64
C GLY A 121 -13.88 19.58 2.49
N ASN A 122 -14.88 20.23 1.87
CA ASN A 122 -16.05 20.76 2.58
C ASN A 122 -16.87 19.66 3.30
N GLY A 123 -16.75 18.39 2.87
CA GLY A 123 -17.37 17.24 3.53
C GLY A 123 -16.80 16.94 4.93
N VAL A 124 -15.57 17.35 5.23
CA VAL A 124 -14.95 17.15 6.57
C VAL A 124 -15.74 17.85 7.67
N LYS A 125 -16.36 18.99 7.33
CA LYS A 125 -17.20 19.77 8.24
C LYS A 125 -18.46 19.01 8.67
N ASN A 126 -18.84 17.98 7.91
CA ASN A 126 -20.05 17.19 8.11
C ASN A 126 -19.74 15.73 8.54
N ILE A 127 -18.47 15.38 8.77
CA ILE A 127 -18.12 14.05 9.27
C ILE A 127 -18.50 13.98 10.74
N LYS A 128 -19.39 13.04 11.08
CA LYS A 128 -19.77 12.77 12.47
C LYS A 128 -18.50 12.44 13.26
N ASN A 129 -18.17 13.24 14.26
CA ASN A 129 -17.03 12.97 15.13
C ASN A 129 -17.38 11.89 16.17
N ALA A 130 -16.38 11.42 16.94
CA ALA A 130 -16.58 10.36 17.92
C ALA A 130 -17.66 10.68 18.99
N LYS A 131 -17.98 11.96 19.23
CA LYS A 131 -19.06 12.38 20.14
C LYS A 131 -20.45 12.31 19.49
N GLU A 132 -20.50 12.33 18.17
CA GLU A 132 -21.72 12.25 17.34
C GLU A 132 -22.01 10.81 16.86
N PHE A 133 -21.07 9.90 17.10
CA PHE A 133 -21.25 8.47 16.88
C PHE A 133 -22.09 7.87 18.02
N ASN A 134 -23.37 7.60 17.75
CA ASN A 134 -24.24 6.85 18.63
C ASN A 134 -24.33 5.39 18.13
N PRO A 135 -23.76 4.40 18.85
CA PRO A 135 -23.76 3.00 18.42
C PRO A 135 -25.15 2.35 18.43
N ALA A 136 -26.17 2.96 19.05
CA ALA A 136 -27.53 2.44 19.08
C ALA A 136 -28.36 2.74 17.82
N GLN A 137 -27.78 3.42 16.82
CA GLN A 137 -28.46 3.80 15.58
C GLN A 137 -28.20 2.84 14.40
N TYR A 138 -27.52 1.71 14.66
CA TYR A 138 -27.17 0.66 13.69
C TYR A 138 -27.36 -0.73 14.30
#